data_AF-K9TYM5-F1
#
_entry.id   AF-K9TYM5-F1
#
_cell.length_a   1.000
_cell.length_b   1.000
_cell.length_c   1.000
_cell.angle_alpha   90.00
_cell.angle_beta   90.00
_cell.angle_gamma   90.00
#
_symmetry.space_group_name_H-M   'P 1'
#
loop_
_entity.id
_entity.type
_entity.pdbx_description
1 polymer ?
#
loop_
_entity_poly.entity_id
_entity_poly.type
_entity_poly.pdbx_seq_one_letter_code
_entity_poly.pdbx_strand_id
1 'polypeptide(L)'
;MLRGLKTKVFYPYSPQQVWRGLTERRSLAAWLMDNDFEPQIGHKFQFRTHSLPGLDGVIRCEVLEIDAPKRLAYNWQDSYMSQPSIVIWTLTPVDGGTQLQLEHRELNYATPQLQEVRICNQRSRTPLDPINKGGTDAPFSRGLGDFNAVTHAVEAIAPSSTCSPTHIGAAQILESVILHSLLNGGWNDKLDRLPNVLASFFDNNG
;
A
#
# COMPACT_ATOMS: atom_id res chain seq x y z
N MET A 1 15.01 -6.27 2.62
CA MET A 1 14.07 -6.52 3.74
C MET A 1 13.91 -5.22 4.50
N LEU A 2 12.68 -4.73 4.59
CA LEU A 2 12.37 -3.49 5.28
C LEU A 2 12.51 -3.75 6.78
N ARG A 3 13.57 -3.25 7.40
CA ARG A 3 13.71 -3.32 8.86
C ARG A 3 12.54 -2.53 9.45
N GLY A 4 11.71 -3.17 10.27
CA GLY A 4 10.58 -2.51 10.91
C GLY A 4 11.04 -1.22 11.58
N LEU A 5 10.53 -0.09 11.07
CA LEU A 5 10.85 1.24 11.54
C LEU A 5 9.83 1.64 12.60
N LYS A 6 10.31 2.18 13.71
CA LYS A 6 9.47 2.77 14.75
C LYS A 6 10.09 4.07 15.23
N THR A 7 9.41 5.18 14.97
CA THR A 7 9.86 6.53 15.32
C THR A 7 8.80 7.22 16.17
N LYS A 8 9.24 8.07 17.09
CA LYS A 8 8.37 8.90 17.94
C LYS A 8 8.81 10.36 17.82
N VAL A 9 7.86 11.25 17.58
CA VAL A 9 8.08 12.71 17.48
C VAL A 9 7.03 13.44 18.32
N PHE A 10 7.45 14.45 19.07
CA PHE A 10 6.56 15.32 19.82
C PHE A 10 6.20 16.55 18.97
N TYR A 11 4.93 16.91 18.97
CA TYR A 11 4.43 18.13 18.31
C TYR A 11 3.69 19.00 19.33
N PRO A 12 3.97 20.32 19.41
CA PRO A 12 3.30 21.25 20.31
C PRO A 12 1.92 21.69 19.75
N TYR A 13 1.15 20.71 19.26
CA TYR A 13 -0.17 20.90 18.66
C TYR A 13 -1.14 19.86 19.25
N SER A 14 -2.43 20.19 19.26
CA SER A 14 -3.48 19.24 19.70
C SER A 14 -3.54 18.01 18.81
N PRO A 15 -4.01 16.84 19.31
CA PRO A 15 -4.14 15.65 18.50
C PRO A 15 -4.99 15.87 17.24
N GLN A 16 -5.99 16.74 17.32
CA GLN A 16 -6.86 17.11 16.19
C GLN A 16 -6.10 17.87 15.10
N GLN A 17 -5.21 18.79 15.46
CA GLN A 17 -4.37 19.51 14.50
C GLN A 17 -3.39 18.56 13.80
N VAL A 18 -2.71 17.71 14.58
CA VAL A 18 -1.80 16.69 14.01
C VAL A 18 -2.56 15.72 13.12
N TRP A 19 -3.74 15.27 13.54
CA TRP A 19 -4.61 14.39 12.76
C TRP A 19 -5.00 14.99 11.40
N ARG A 20 -5.36 16.27 11.36
CA ARG A 20 -5.61 16.98 10.09
C ARG A 20 -4.36 17.00 9.20
N GLY A 21 -3.18 17.18 9.77
CA GLY A 21 -1.91 17.07 9.05
C GLY A 21 -1.67 15.70 8.39
N LEU A 22 -2.22 14.62 8.99
CA LEU A 22 -2.11 13.26 8.49
C LEU A 22 -3.26 12.81 7.57
N THR A 23 -4.37 13.54 7.53
CA THR A 23 -5.59 13.11 6.83
C THR A 23 -6.09 14.08 5.78
N GLU A 24 -5.67 15.35 5.81
CA GLU A 24 -6.00 16.30 4.76
C GLU A 24 -5.06 16.14 3.57
N ARG A 25 -5.64 15.93 2.39
CA ARG A 25 -4.93 15.78 1.11
C ARG A 25 -3.88 16.86 0.88
N ARG A 26 -4.25 18.14 1.10
CA ARG A 26 -3.36 19.30 0.93
C ARG A 26 -2.19 19.28 1.91
N SER A 27 -2.45 18.88 3.15
CA SER A 27 -1.40 18.75 4.18
C SER A 27 -0.43 17.63 3.82
N LEU A 28 -0.94 16.44 3.49
CA LEU A 28 -0.14 15.31 3.02
C LEU A 28 0.71 15.66 1.78
N ALA A 29 0.15 16.39 0.83
CA ALA A 29 0.88 16.85 -0.35
C ALA A 29 2.03 17.81 -0.01
N ALA A 30 1.89 18.61 1.04
CA ALA A 30 2.89 19.60 1.44
C ALA A 30 4.10 19.00 2.17
N TRP A 31 3.91 18.01 3.05
CA TRP A 31 5.02 17.43 3.82
C TRP A 31 5.45 16.03 3.36
N LEU A 32 4.58 15.27 2.70
CA LEU A 32 4.83 13.90 2.27
C LEU A 32 4.92 13.79 0.73
N MET A 33 3.77 13.64 0.05
CA MET A 33 3.66 13.42 -1.40
C MET A 33 2.26 13.78 -1.90
N ASP A 34 2.16 14.14 -3.19
CA ASP A 34 0.87 14.39 -3.83
C ASP A 34 -0.01 13.13 -3.79
N ASN A 35 -1.32 13.31 -3.57
CA ASN A 35 -2.21 12.21 -3.25
C ASN A 35 -3.69 12.52 -3.51
N ASP A 36 -4.49 11.46 -3.57
CA ASP A 36 -5.95 11.47 -3.62
C ASP A 36 -6.57 10.84 -2.35
N PHE A 37 -5.89 10.97 -1.21
CA PHE A 37 -6.32 10.39 0.06
C PHE A 37 -7.70 10.88 0.49
N GLU A 38 -8.47 9.96 1.08
CA GLU A 38 -9.72 10.22 1.79
C GLU A 38 -9.76 9.35 3.06
N PRO A 39 -10.18 9.90 4.22
CA PRO A 39 -10.21 9.18 5.49
C PRO A 39 -11.43 8.23 5.57
N GLN A 40 -11.46 7.22 4.70
CA GLN A 40 -12.50 6.19 4.66
C GLN A 40 -11.85 4.80 4.63
N ILE A 41 -12.27 3.91 5.54
CA ILE A 41 -11.78 2.52 5.57
C ILE A 41 -12.09 1.81 4.24
N GLY A 42 -11.11 1.09 3.70
CA GLY A 42 -11.16 0.42 2.40
C GLY A 42 -10.95 1.35 1.20
N HIS A 43 -10.80 2.66 1.40
CA HIS A 43 -10.48 3.58 0.31
C HIS A 43 -9.09 3.30 -0.23
N LYS A 44 -9.00 3.20 -1.56
CA LYS A 44 -7.75 2.99 -2.29
C LYS A 44 -7.29 4.32 -2.85
N PHE A 45 -6.06 4.69 -2.52
CA PHE A 45 -5.47 5.96 -2.90
C PHE A 45 -4.01 5.76 -3.32
N GLN A 46 -3.40 6.81 -3.86
CA GLN A 46 -2.03 6.77 -4.34
C GLN A 46 -1.23 7.94 -3.81
N PHE A 47 0.02 7.68 -3.41
CA PHE A 47 1.03 8.73 -3.31
C PHE A 47 1.83 8.78 -4.61
N ARG A 48 2.07 10.00 -5.09
CA ARG A 48 2.80 10.27 -6.33
C ARG A 48 3.98 11.17 -6.05
N THR A 49 5.14 10.80 -6.59
CA THR A 49 6.32 11.66 -6.61
C THR A 49 6.88 11.78 -8.01
N HIS A 50 7.27 13.02 -8.35
CA HIS A 50 7.94 13.38 -9.60
C HIS A 50 9.41 13.75 -9.34
N SER A 51 10.00 13.23 -8.24
CA SER A 51 11.34 13.63 -7.78
C SER A 51 12.48 13.32 -8.75
N LEU A 52 12.29 12.43 -9.74
CA LEU A 52 13.31 12.07 -10.72
C LEU A 52 12.78 12.19 -12.15
N PRO A 53 13.50 12.88 -13.06
CA PRO A 53 13.10 12.99 -14.46
C PRO A 53 13.08 11.60 -15.12
N GLY A 54 11.91 11.22 -15.65
CA GLY A 54 11.71 9.93 -16.32
C GLY A 54 11.28 8.77 -15.41
N LEU A 55 11.11 9.02 -14.10
CA LEU A 55 10.68 8.01 -13.12
C LEU A 55 9.53 8.53 -12.26
N ASP A 56 8.31 8.12 -12.62
CA ASP A 56 7.13 8.37 -11.81
C ASP A 56 7.05 7.35 -10.67
N GLY A 57 7.26 7.82 -9.44
CA GLY A 57 7.10 7.00 -8.25
C GLY A 57 5.64 6.97 -7.82
N VAL A 58 4.95 5.85 -8.05
CA VAL A 58 3.58 5.62 -7.58
C VAL A 58 3.57 4.58 -6.47
N ILE A 59 3.06 4.98 -5.30
CA ILE A 59 2.79 4.08 -4.18
C ILE A 59 1.27 3.90 -4.12
N ARG A 60 0.82 2.64 -4.13
CA ARG A 60 -0.59 2.28 -3.96
C ARG A 60 -0.84 1.99 -2.49
N CYS A 61 -1.90 2.56 -1.96
CA CYS A 61 -2.30 2.43 -0.57
C CYS A 61 -3.79 2.10 -0.46
N GLU A 62 -4.16 1.44 0.62
CA GLU A 62 -5.52 1.17 1.05
C GLU A 62 -5.63 1.46 2.54
N VAL A 63 -6.65 2.23 2.91
CA VAL A 63 -6.93 2.55 4.32
C VAL A 63 -7.45 1.31 5.03
N LEU A 64 -6.75 0.87 6.07
CA LEU A 64 -7.07 -0.33 6.83
C LEU A 64 -7.77 -0.02 8.16
N GLU A 65 -7.40 1.09 8.80
CA GLU A 65 -7.90 1.46 10.14
C GLU A 65 -7.99 2.97 10.28
N ILE A 66 -9.11 3.45 10.85
CA ILE A 66 -9.31 4.84 11.25
C ILE A 66 -9.98 4.85 12.62
N ASP A 67 -9.31 5.44 13.61
CA ASP A 67 -9.86 5.81 14.91
C ASP A 67 -9.45 7.27 15.16
N ALA A 68 -10.23 8.22 14.68
CA ALA A 68 -9.88 9.64 14.75
C ALA A 68 -10.03 10.20 16.18
N PRO A 69 -9.09 11.01 16.70
CA PRO A 69 -7.80 11.42 16.13
C PRO A 69 -6.62 10.56 16.63
N LYS A 70 -6.84 9.32 17.06
CA LYS A 70 -5.87 8.51 17.80
C LYS A 70 -5.02 7.60 16.92
N ARG A 71 -5.58 7.02 15.85
CA ARG A 71 -4.90 5.98 15.07
C ARG A 71 -5.35 5.93 13.62
N LEU A 72 -4.38 5.80 12.73
CA LEU A 72 -4.57 5.64 11.28
C LEU A 72 -3.62 4.55 10.79
N ALA A 73 -4.11 3.60 10.00
CA ALA A 73 -3.27 2.63 9.34
C ALA A 73 -3.67 2.42 7.89
N TYR A 74 -2.68 2.29 7.02
CA TYR A 74 -2.86 1.96 5.60
C TYR A 74 -1.73 1.06 5.11
N ASN A 75 -2.03 0.22 4.11
CA ASN A 75 -0.97 -0.53 3.43
C ASN A 75 -0.15 0.41 2.52
N TRP A 76 1.04 -0.05 2.14
CA TRP A 76 1.98 0.71 1.35
C TRP A 76 2.67 -0.23 0.36
N GLN A 77 2.45 0.01 -0.93
CA GLN A 77 2.97 -0.84 -2.00
C GLN A 77 3.49 0.03 -3.15
N ASP A 78 4.81 0.16 -3.25
CA ASP A 78 5.45 0.74 -4.43
C ASP A 78 5.66 -0.31 -5.55
N SER A 79 6.19 0.12 -6.70
CA SER A 79 6.47 -0.76 -7.85
C SER A 79 7.69 -1.66 -7.70
N TYR A 80 8.55 -1.42 -6.70
CA TYR A 80 9.81 -2.12 -6.46
C TYR A 80 9.74 -3.12 -5.30
N MET A 81 8.67 -3.07 -4.51
CA MET A 81 8.41 -3.98 -3.39
C MET A 81 7.77 -5.28 -3.88
N SER A 82 8.34 -6.42 -3.49
CA SER A 82 7.77 -7.75 -3.75
C SER A 82 6.57 -8.10 -2.86
N GLN A 83 6.44 -7.43 -1.72
CA GLN A 83 5.37 -7.60 -0.75
C GLN A 83 4.99 -6.23 -0.15
N PRO A 84 3.72 -6.02 0.20
CA PRO A 84 3.30 -4.75 0.78
C PRO A 84 3.83 -4.59 2.20
N SER A 85 3.92 -3.34 2.63
CA SER A 85 4.16 -2.94 4.01
C SER A 85 2.91 -2.30 4.59
N ILE A 86 2.95 -2.02 5.89
CA ILE A 86 1.93 -1.27 6.60
C ILE A 86 2.56 -0.08 7.30
N VAL A 87 1.91 1.07 7.17
CA VAL A 87 2.23 2.30 7.89
C VAL A 87 1.14 2.51 8.94
N ILE A 88 1.56 2.68 10.19
CA ILE A 88 0.67 2.89 11.34
C ILE A 88 1.08 4.17 12.04
N TRP A 89 0.10 5.03 12.24
CA TRP A 89 0.19 6.26 13.01
C TRP A 89 -0.55 6.08 14.32
N THR A 90 0.06 6.49 15.43
CA THR A 90 -0.59 6.55 16.74
C THR A 90 -0.33 7.90 17.38
N LEU A 91 -1.39 8.58 17.77
CA LEU A 91 -1.36 9.90 18.39
C LEU A 91 -1.77 9.73 19.86
N THR A 92 -0.85 10.10 20.75
CA THR A 92 -1.11 10.10 22.19
C THR A 92 -1.08 11.53 22.69
N PRO A 93 -2.17 12.06 23.27
CA PRO A 93 -2.14 13.35 23.93
C PRO A 93 -1.16 13.29 25.11
N VAL A 94 -0.30 14.29 25.22
CA VAL A 94 0.66 14.46 26.31
C VAL A 94 0.61 15.90 26.79
N ASP A 95 1.26 16.20 27.92
CA ASP A 95 1.33 17.58 28.38
C ASP A 95 2.00 18.47 27.33
N GLY A 96 1.39 19.63 27.06
CA GLY A 96 1.86 20.59 26.05
C GLY A 96 1.67 20.19 24.57
N GLY A 97 1.10 19.02 24.23
CA GLY A 97 0.90 18.67 22.83
C GLY A 97 0.55 17.21 22.54
N THR A 98 1.12 16.67 21.46
CA THR A 98 0.84 15.32 20.98
C THR A 98 2.13 14.56 20.70
N GLN A 99 2.22 13.35 21.23
CA GLN A 99 3.24 12.39 20.83
C GLN A 99 2.72 11.61 19.62
N LEU A 100 3.31 11.86 18.44
CA LEU A 100 3.08 11.03 17.26
C LEU A 100 4.07 9.87 17.26
N GLN A 101 3.57 8.67 17.01
CA GLN A 101 4.37 7.48 16.73
C GLN A 101 4.08 6.98 15.32
N LEU A 102 5.15 6.78 14.55
CA LEU A 102 5.13 6.11 13.26
C LEU A 102 5.68 4.69 13.43
N GLU A 103 4.98 3.72 12.87
CA GLU A 103 5.51 2.39 12.63
C GLU A 103 5.36 2.02 11.15
N HIS A 104 6.46 1.61 10.51
CA HIS A 104 6.47 1.14 9.12
C HIS A 104 7.15 -0.23 9.06
N ARG A 105 6.40 -1.28 8.77
CA ARG A 105 6.90 -2.66 8.75
C ARG A 105 6.31 -3.45 7.61
N GLU A 106 6.93 -4.57 7.26
CA GLU A 106 6.39 -5.52 6.29
C GLU A 106 5.02 -6.05 6.73
N LEU A 107 4.08 -6.16 5.78
CA LEU A 107 2.76 -6.72 6.03
C LEU A 107 2.82 -8.23 5.81
N ASN A 108 2.92 -9.00 6.89
CA ASN A 108 2.82 -10.44 6.81
C ASN A 108 1.35 -10.84 6.60
N TYR A 109 1.03 -11.39 5.43
CA TYR A 109 -0.25 -12.05 5.16
C TYR A 109 -0.43 -13.40 5.89
N ALA A 110 0.38 -13.67 6.92
CA ALA A 110 0.16 -14.79 7.84
C ALA A 110 -1.11 -14.49 8.68
N THR A 111 -2.25 -14.68 8.04
CA THR A 111 -3.63 -14.53 8.52
C THR A 111 -4.04 -13.08 8.84
N PRO A 112 -4.94 -12.46 8.06
CA PRO A 112 -5.56 -11.22 8.49
C PRO A 112 -6.42 -11.53 9.72
N GLN A 113 -5.96 -11.12 10.91
CA GLN A 113 -6.86 -10.91 12.05
C GLN A 113 -7.71 -9.63 11.88
N LEU A 114 -7.92 -9.19 10.63
CA LEU A 114 -9.00 -8.29 10.22
C LEU A 114 -10.27 -9.12 9.92
N GLN A 115 -10.53 -10.15 10.73
CA GLN A 115 -11.81 -10.82 10.74
C GLN A 115 -12.59 -10.28 11.95
N GLU A 116 -13.71 -9.64 11.63
CA GLU A 116 -14.71 -9.04 12.51
C GLU A 116 -14.37 -7.65 13.06
N VAL A 117 -14.59 -6.66 12.18
CA VAL A 117 -15.31 -5.46 12.61
C VAL A 117 -16.52 -5.93 13.41
N ARG A 118 -16.48 -5.74 14.74
CA ARG A 118 -17.64 -5.89 15.62
C ARG A 118 -18.66 -4.83 15.22
N ILE A 119 -19.43 -5.10 14.18
CA ILE A 119 -20.72 -4.45 13.97
C ILE A 119 -21.64 -5.14 14.97
N CYS A 120 -21.62 -4.70 16.22
CA CYS A 120 -22.70 -4.96 17.15
C CYS A 120 -23.95 -4.20 16.65
N ASN A 121 -24.67 -4.79 15.70
CA ASN A 121 -26.07 -4.47 15.53
C ASN A 121 -26.88 -5.73 15.85
N GLN A 122 -27.40 -5.75 17.08
CA GLN A 122 -28.33 -6.75 17.54
C GLN A 122 -29.60 -6.69 16.68
N ARG A 123 -29.82 -7.68 15.82
CA ARG A 123 -31.18 -8.15 15.51
C ARG A 123 -31.20 -9.67 15.63
N SER A 124 -31.67 -10.08 16.81
CA SER A 124 -32.71 -11.08 17.01
C SER A 124 -32.78 -12.21 15.98
N ARG A 125 -32.36 -13.39 16.44
CA ARG A 125 -32.64 -14.72 15.88
C ARG A 125 -34.10 -14.89 15.44
N THR A 126 -34.32 -15.60 14.34
CA THR A 126 -35.14 -16.82 14.38
C THR A 126 -34.80 -17.75 13.19
N PRO A 127 -34.69 -19.07 13.41
CA PRO A 127 -34.45 -20.07 12.36
C PRO A 127 -35.75 -20.73 11.87
N LEU A 128 -35.83 -21.04 10.58
CA LEU A 128 -36.75 -22.05 10.05
C LEU A 128 -36.04 -22.93 9.00
N ASP A 129 -36.34 -24.22 9.12
CA ASP A 129 -35.66 -25.43 8.64
C ASP A 129 -35.85 -25.79 7.14
N PRO A 130 -35.16 -26.84 6.65
CA PRO A 130 -34.97 -27.14 5.22
C PRO A 130 -35.91 -28.23 4.68
N ILE A 131 -36.18 -28.19 3.37
CA ILE A 131 -36.87 -29.24 2.58
C ILE A 131 -36.31 -29.15 1.14
N ASN A 132 -36.03 -30.18 0.33
CA ASN A 132 -35.62 -31.59 0.42
C ASN A 132 -35.37 -32.02 -1.06
N LYS A 133 -34.33 -32.84 -1.29
CA LYS A 133 -34.10 -33.86 -2.35
C LYS A 133 -34.65 -33.76 -3.79
N GLY A 134 -33.74 -34.11 -4.72
CA GLY A 134 -33.98 -34.86 -5.98
C GLY A 134 -32.75 -34.72 -6.92
N GLY A 135 -31.85 -35.71 -7.06
CA GLY A 135 -31.95 -36.85 -8.00
C GLY A 135 -31.79 -36.36 -9.45
N THR A 136 -30.74 -36.68 -10.23
CA THR A 136 -30.50 -38.00 -10.84
C THR A 136 -29.14 -38.03 -11.57
N ASP A 137 -28.58 -39.23 -11.67
CA ASP A 137 -27.27 -39.64 -12.18
C ASP A 137 -27.03 -39.60 -13.70
N ALA A 138 -25.76 -39.32 -14.06
CA ALA A 138 -24.89 -39.99 -15.06
C ALA A 138 -25.25 -39.92 -16.58
N PRO A 139 -24.41 -40.51 -17.48
CA PRO A 139 -23.06 -40.05 -17.85
C PRO A 139 -22.91 -39.92 -19.39
N PHE A 140 -21.94 -39.15 -19.88
CA PHE A 140 -21.48 -39.30 -21.28
C PHE A 140 -19.96 -39.41 -21.36
N SER A 141 -19.53 -40.54 -21.91
CA SER A 141 -18.15 -40.91 -22.18
C SER A 141 -17.79 -40.65 -23.64
N ARG A 142 -16.48 -40.50 -23.85
CA ARG A 142 -15.69 -40.98 -25.01
C ARG A 142 -15.55 -40.08 -26.23
N GLY A 143 -14.29 -39.86 -26.60
CA GLY A 143 -13.86 -39.35 -27.90
C GLY A 143 -12.34 -39.33 -28.02
N LEU A 144 -11.72 -40.53 -27.99
CA LEU A 144 -10.36 -40.73 -28.48
C LEU A 144 -10.31 -40.45 -29.98
N GLY A 145 -9.28 -39.74 -30.43
CA GLY A 145 -8.94 -39.54 -31.82
C GLY A 145 -7.44 -39.36 -31.97
N ASP A 146 -6.72 -40.48 -32.05
CA ASP A 146 -5.40 -40.54 -32.67
C ASP A 146 -5.55 -40.20 -34.17
N PHE A 147 -4.55 -39.54 -34.77
CA PHE A 147 -3.78 -40.10 -35.89
C PHE A 147 -2.77 -39.10 -36.49
N ASN A 148 -1.63 -39.69 -36.83
CA ASN A 148 -0.66 -39.35 -37.88
C ASN A 148 0.48 -38.37 -37.57
N ALA A 149 1.62 -39.02 -37.29
CA ALA A 149 2.96 -38.60 -37.63
C ALA A 149 3.12 -38.24 -39.11
N VAL A 150 3.86 -37.17 -39.38
CA VAL A 150 4.64 -37.00 -40.61
C VAL A 150 5.99 -36.39 -40.23
N THR A 151 7.04 -37.17 -40.48
CA THR A 151 8.45 -36.77 -40.40
C THR A 151 8.81 -35.98 -41.65
N HIS A 152 9.31 -34.75 -41.52
CA HIS A 152 10.09 -34.11 -42.58
C HIS A 152 11.30 -33.37 -41.99
N ALA A 153 12.34 -33.33 -42.82
CA ALA A 153 13.74 -33.33 -42.46
C ALA A 153 14.31 -31.97 -42.01
N VAL A 154 15.49 -32.09 -41.42
CA VAL A 154 16.39 -31.07 -40.92
C VAL A 154 16.86 -30.14 -42.04
N GLU A 155 16.75 -28.82 -41.84
CA GLU A 155 17.62 -27.86 -42.52
C GLU A 155 17.95 -26.69 -41.58
N ALA A 156 19.24 -26.47 -41.38
CA ALA A 156 19.80 -25.51 -40.44
C ALA A 156 19.75 -24.09 -41.03
N ILE A 157 19.05 -23.17 -40.35
CA ILE A 157 19.11 -21.75 -40.65
C ILE A 157 19.81 -21.05 -39.48
N ALA A 158 21.01 -20.54 -39.76
CA ALA A 158 21.83 -19.79 -38.82
C ALA A 158 21.17 -18.42 -38.49
N PRO A 159 21.07 -18.02 -37.21
CA PRO A 159 20.65 -16.67 -36.87
C PRO A 159 21.83 -15.70 -37.07
N SER A 160 21.71 -14.85 -38.08
CA SER A 160 22.50 -13.62 -38.19
C SER A 160 21.98 -12.60 -37.17
N SER A 161 22.36 -12.79 -35.90
CA SER A 161 22.16 -11.79 -34.86
C SER A 161 23.38 -10.87 -34.82
N THR A 162 23.28 -9.72 -35.47
CA THR A 162 24.11 -8.56 -35.14
C THR A 162 23.84 -8.17 -33.69
N CYS A 163 24.73 -8.63 -32.80
CA CYS A 163 24.69 -8.30 -31.39
C CYS A 163 25.23 -6.88 -31.21
N SER A 164 24.37 -5.88 -31.25
CA SER A 164 24.67 -4.60 -30.61
C SER A 164 24.73 -4.85 -29.09
N PRO A 165 25.76 -4.37 -28.37
CA PRO A 165 25.77 -4.51 -26.93
C PRO A 165 24.68 -3.61 -26.35
N THR A 166 23.54 -4.21 -26.02
CA THR A 166 22.51 -3.54 -25.25
C THR A 166 23.08 -3.24 -23.87
N HIS A 167 23.42 -1.99 -23.63
CA HIS A 167 23.81 -1.45 -22.32
C HIS A 167 22.60 -1.46 -21.36
N ILE A 168 22.10 -2.64 -21.01
CA ILE A 168 21.20 -2.85 -19.86
C ILE A 168 22.10 -3.29 -18.71
N GLY A 169 22.20 -2.53 -17.62
CA GLY A 169 22.81 -3.14 -16.43
C GLY A 169 23.25 -2.28 -15.26
N ALA A 170 23.45 -0.96 -15.41
CA ALA A 170 23.95 -0.15 -14.28
C ALA A 170 23.02 1.02 -13.91
N ALA A 171 22.63 1.85 -14.88
CA ALA A 171 21.81 3.04 -14.63
C ALA A 171 20.43 2.71 -14.04
N GLN A 172 19.69 1.77 -14.64
CA GLN A 172 18.37 1.35 -14.15
C GLN A 172 18.38 0.71 -12.75
N ILE A 173 19.45 -0.02 -12.40
CA ILE A 173 19.56 -0.65 -11.08
C ILE A 173 19.78 0.45 -10.02
N LEU A 174 20.69 1.39 -10.27
CA LEU A 174 20.96 2.53 -9.38
C LEU A 174 19.70 3.40 -9.20
N GLU A 175 18.98 3.69 -10.28
CA GLU A 175 17.72 4.45 -10.24
C GLU A 175 16.65 3.77 -9.38
N SER A 176 16.49 2.45 -9.49
CA SER A 176 15.53 1.69 -8.67
C SER A 176 15.87 1.70 -7.17
N VAL A 177 17.17 1.62 -6.82
CA VAL A 177 17.62 1.62 -5.43
C VAL A 177 17.46 3.00 -4.80
N ILE A 178 17.80 4.07 -5.55
CA ILE A 178 17.62 5.45 -5.11
C ILE A 178 16.13 5.75 -4.91
N LEU A 179 15.28 5.38 -5.87
CA LEU A 179 13.85 5.61 -5.76
C LEU A 179 13.23 4.80 -4.61
N HIS A 180 13.58 3.52 -4.46
CA HIS A 180 13.11 2.70 -3.34
C HIS A 180 13.52 3.27 -1.98
N SER A 181 14.75 3.82 -1.86
CA SER A 181 15.22 4.50 -0.65
C SER A 181 14.42 5.78 -0.37
N LEU A 182 14.11 6.58 -1.39
CA LEU A 182 13.30 7.80 -1.27
C LEU A 182 11.85 7.49 -0.87
N LEU A 183 11.25 6.45 -1.45
CA LEU A 183 9.86 6.08 -1.16
C LEU A 183 9.74 5.51 0.26
N ASN A 184 10.60 4.57 0.65
CA ASN A 184 10.43 3.80 1.89
C ASN A 184 11.28 4.30 3.08
N GLY A 185 12.22 5.20 2.83
CA GLY A 185 13.13 5.79 3.82
C GLY A 185 12.87 7.27 4.11
N GLY A 186 13.80 7.90 4.84
CA GLY A 186 13.79 9.34 5.13
C GLY A 186 12.62 9.80 6.00
N TRP A 187 12.02 8.90 6.79
CA TRP A 187 10.85 9.24 7.60
C TRP A 187 11.13 10.31 8.64
N ASN A 188 12.33 10.36 9.22
CA ASN A 188 12.70 11.43 10.15
C ASN A 188 12.68 12.79 9.42
N ASP A 189 13.35 12.88 8.26
CA ASP A 189 13.40 14.11 7.45
C ASP A 189 12.01 14.55 6.95
N LYS A 190 11.13 13.58 6.65
CA LYS A 190 9.74 13.84 6.26
C LYS A 190 8.93 14.38 7.45
N LEU A 191 9.07 13.77 8.63
CA LEU A 191 8.34 14.16 9.84
C LEU A 191 8.76 15.53 10.39
N ASP A 192 9.98 15.96 10.12
CA ASP A 192 10.47 17.30 10.45
C ASP A 192 9.80 18.41 9.60
N ARG A 193 9.15 18.07 8.49
CA ARG A 193 8.41 19.02 7.64
C ARG A 193 6.97 19.26 8.10
N LEU A 194 6.39 18.31 8.84
CA LEU A 194 5.01 18.39 9.31
C LEU A 194 4.73 19.65 10.17
N PRO A 195 5.59 20.08 11.11
CA PRO A 195 5.38 21.30 11.88
C PRO A 195 5.19 22.55 11.03
N ASN A 196 5.92 22.70 9.92
CA ASN A 196 5.82 23.86 9.04
C ASN A 196 4.43 23.92 8.38
N VAL A 197 3.91 22.76 8.01
CA VAL A 197 2.55 22.60 7.48
C VAL A 197 1.55 22.98 8.56
N LEU A 198 1.65 22.41 9.76
CA LEU A 198 0.76 22.71 10.88
C LEU A 198 0.74 24.22 11.21
N ALA A 199 1.91 24.86 11.32
CA ALA A 199 2.01 26.30 11.54
C ALA A 199 1.27 27.09 10.44
N SER A 200 1.55 26.79 9.16
CA SER A 200 0.93 27.51 8.03
C SER A 200 -0.59 27.37 7.95
N PHE A 201 -1.14 26.21 8.35
CA PHE A 201 -2.58 25.94 8.28
C PHE A 201 -3.36 26.51 9.48
N PHE A 202 -2.73 26.56 10.65
CA PHE A 202 -3.42 26.92 11.89
C PHE A 202 -3.12 28.33 12.39
N ASP A 203 -1.95 28.89 12.10
CA ASP A 203 -1.58 30.24 12.57
C ASP A 203 -2.16 31.36 11.67
N ASN A 204 -2.55 31.04 10.43
CA ASN A 204 -3.16 31.99 9.49
C ASN A 204 -4.69 32.12 9.61
N ASN A 205 -5.32 31.46 10.59
CA ASN A 205 -6.76 31.51 10.84
C ASN A 205 -7.12 32.21 12.17
N GLY A 206 -6.23 33.07 12.68
CA GLY A 206 -6.41 33.89 13.88
C GLY A 206 -6.95 35.28 13.58
#